data_AF-A0A842KWD0-F1
#
_entry.id   AF-A0A842KWD0-F1
#
_cell.length_a   1.000
_cell.length_b   1.000
_cell.length_c   1.000
_cell.angle_alpha   90.00
_cell.angle_beta   90.00
_cell.angle_gamma   90.00
#
_symmetry.space_group_name_H-M   'P 1'
#
loop_
_entity.id
_entity.type
_entity.pdbx_description
1 polymer ?
#
loop_
_entity_poly.entity_id
_entity_poly.type
_entity_poly.pdbx_seq_one_letter_code
_entity_poly.pdbx_strand_id
1 'polypeptide(L)' 'MSSKIPEEEPKNYLIKYTYDDLERHFIPNEPDLWHLQKFDESIDRRIELIYAFLKQRYSDIIE' A
#
# COMPACT_ATOMS: atom_id res chain seq x y z
N MET A 1 -5.79 22.65 11.26
CA MET A 1 -6.79 21.56 11.40
C MET A 1 -6.02 20.31 11.77
N SER A 2 -6.29 19.71 12.93
CA SER A 2 -5.67 18.43 13.28
C SER A 2 -6.23 17.38 12.32
N SER A 3 -5.39 16.85 11.43
CA SER A 3 -5.73 15.66 10.65
C SER A 3 -5.84 14.52 11.65
N LYS A 4 -7.04 14.28 12.18
CA LYS A 4 -7.29 13.07 12.96
C LYS A 4 -7.01 11.89 12.04
N ILE A 5 -5.92 11.17 12.32
CA ILE A 5 -5.71 9.84 11.76
C ILE A 5 -6.99 9.07 12.08
N PRO A 6 -7.65 8.43 11.09
CA PRO A 6 -8.83 7.62 11.37
C PRO A 6 -8.51 6.66 12.52
N GLU A 7 -9.35 6.65 13.55
CA GLU A 7 -9.22 5.70 14.67
C GLU A 7 -9.49 4.24 14.21
N GLU A 8 -10.00 4.08 12.99
CA GLU A 8 -10.34 2.80 12.39
C GLU A 8 -9.10 2.10 11.79
N GLU A 9 -8.92 0.83 12.14
CA GLU A 9 -7.91 -0.06 11.56
C GLU A 9 -8.02 -0.12 10.03
N PRO A 10 -6.90 -0.03 9.27
CA PRO A 10 -6.93 -0.05 7.81
C PRO A 10 -7.69 -1.24 7.23
N LYS A 11 -7.58 -2.41 7.85
CA LYS A 11 -8.30 -3.62 7.45
C LYS A 11 -9.81 -3.43 7.32
N ASN A 12 -10.42 -2.58 8.14
CA ASN A 12 -11.87 -2.38 8.16
C ASN A 12 -12.39 -1.56 6.97
N TYR A 13 -11.57 -0.67 6.40
CA TYR A 13 -11.96 0.11 5.23
C TYR A 13 -11.32 -0.37 3.93
N LEU A 14 -10.14 -0.98 3.97
CA LEU A 14 -9.45 -1.49 2.77
C LEU A 14 -10.15 -2.70 2.15
N ILE A 15 -10.86 -3.51 2.95
CA ILE A 15 -11.65 -4.65 2.47
C ILE A 15 -12.79 -4.26 1.50
N LYS A 16 -13.15 -2.97 1.43
CA LYS A 16 -14.22 -2.46 0.58
C LYS A 16 -13.78 -2.26 -0.88
N TYR A 17 -12.48 -2.31 -1.14
CA TYR A 17 -11.90 -2.08 -2.47
C TYR A 17 -11.52 -3.40 -3.12
N THR A 18 -11.50 -3.40 -4.46
CA THR A 18 -11.03 -4.56 -5.22
C THR A 18 -9.50 -4.65 -5.17
N TYR A 19 -8.94 -5.84 -5.42
CA TYR A 19 -7.49 -6.03 -5.53
C TYR A 19 -6.86 -5.13 -6.59
N ASP A 20 -7.54 -4.92 -7.72
CA ASP A 20 -7.08 -4.04 -8.80
C ASP A 20 -7.03 -2.56 -8.36
N ASP A 21 -8.04 -2.10 -7.60
CA ASP A 21 -8.04 -0.73 -7.07
C ASP A 21 -6.89 -0.53 -6.08
N LEU A 22 -6.69 -1.49 -5.18
CA LEU A 22 -5.62 -1.45 -4.19
C LEU A 22 -4.23 -1.45 -4.85
N GLU A 23 -4.01 -2.31 -5.85
CA GLU A 23 -2.75 -2.39 -6.59
C GLU A 23 -2.41 -1.07 -7.30
N ARG A 24 -3.41 -0.43 -7.94
CA ARG A 24 -3.24 0.88 -8.60
C ARG A 24 -2.80 2.01 -7.66
N HIS A 25 -3.12 1.88 -6.38
CA HIS A 25 -2.72 2.82 -5.33
C HIS A 25 -1.48 2.38 -4.54
N PHE A 26 -0.79 1.34 -5.02
CA PHE A 26 0.34 0.71 -4.35
C PHE A 26 -0.03 0.36 -2.91
N ILE A 27 -1.21 -0.20 -2.69
CA ILE A 27 -1.62 -0.77 -1.41
C ILE A 27 -1.33 -2.27 -1.48
N PRO A 28 -0.65 -2.86 -0.48
CA PRO A 28 -0.38 -4.29 -0.46
C PRO A 28 -1.69 -5.08 -0.45
N ASN A 29 -1.77 -6.15 -1.24
CA ASN A 29 -2.98 -6.97 -1.33
C ASN A 29 -3.03 -8.06 -0.24
N GLU A 30 -2.06 -8.09 0.67
CA GLU A 30 -1.99 -8.97 1.82
C GLU A 30 -2.74 -8.35 3.02
N PRO A 31 -3.95 -8.82 3.39
CA PRO A 31 -4.77 -8.17 4.43
C PRO A 31 -4.15 -8.17 5.82
N ASP A 32 -3.17 -9.04 6.07
CA ASP A 32 -2.41 -9.07 7.32
C ASP A 32 -1.51 -7.83 7.48
N LEU A 33 -1.13 -7.18 6.37
CA LEU A 33 -0.38 -5.91 6.36
C LEU A 33 -1.28 -4.69 6.58
N TRP A 34 -2.59 -4.88 6.70
CA TRP A 34 -3.56 -3.78 6.91
C TRP A 34 -3.82 -3.50 8.40
N HIS A 35 -3.02 -4.08 9.28
CA HIS A 35 -3.07 -3.82 10.71
C HIS A 35 -2.14 -2.65 11.08
N LEU A 36 -2.58 -1.75 11.96
CA LEU A 36 -1.74 -0.62 12.42
C LEU A 36 -0.41 -1.07 13.03
N GLN A 37 -0.41 -2.24 13.69
CA GLN A 37 0.78 -2.87 14.27
C GLN A 37 1.80 -3.32 13.22
N LYS A 38 1.37 -3.41 11.96
CA LYS A 38 2.15 -3.87 10.80
C LYS A 38 2.52 -2.70 9.87
N PHE A 39 2.46 -1.46 10.39
CA PHE A 39 2.69 -0.26 9.60
C PHE A 39 4.04 -0.27 8.86
N ASP A 40 5.14 -0.58 9.54
CA ASP A 40 6.47 -0.59 8.92
C ASP A 40 6.57 -1.64 7.80
N GLU A 41 6.07 -2.86 8.06
CA GLU A 41 6.00 -3.95 7.08
C GLU A 41 5.12 -3.57 5.87
N SER A 42 4.03 -2.85 6.11
CA SER A 42 3.15 -2.31 5.08
C SER A 42 3.90 -1.28 4.22
N ILE A 43 4.63 -0.35 4.83
CA ILE A 43 5.42 0.67 4.12
C ILE A 43 6.50 0.03 3.25
N ASP A 44 7.26 -0.93 3.78
CA ASP A 44 8.27 -1.66 3.02
C ASP A 44 7.65 -2.32 1.79
N ARG A 45 6.51 -2.99 1.96
CA ARG A 45 5.80 -3.62 0.85
C ARG A 45 5.30 -2.62 -0.18
N ARG A 46 4.87 -1.43 0.25
CA ARG A 46 4.48 -0.34 -0.67
C ARG A 46 5.66 0.18 -1.48
N ILE A 47 6.84 0.31 -0.87
CA ILE A 47 8.06 0.72 -1.55
C ILE A 47 8.41 -0.30 -2.64
N GLU A 48 8.32 -1.59 -2.35
CA GLU A 48 8.54 -2.65 -3.34
C GLU A 48 7.56 -2.55 -4.53
N LEU A 49 6.27 -2.32 -4.26
CA LEU A 49 5.26 -2.17 -5.32
C LEU A 49 5.55 -0.96 -6.21
N ILE A 50 5.91 0.18 -5.61
CA ILE A 50 6.27 1.40 -6.35
C ILE A 50 7.52 1.14 -7.18
N TYR A 51 8.56 0.56 -6.59
CA TYR A 51 9.81 0.29 -7.28
C TYR A 51 9.62 -0.70 -8.43
N ALA A 52 8.83 -1.77 -8.23
CA ALA A 52 8.48 -2.72 -9.29
C ALA A 52 7.75 -2.04 -10.46
N PHE A 53 6.77 -1.17 -10.16
CA PHE A 53 6.06 -0.38 -11.16
C PHE A 53 7.01 0.54 -11.94
N LEU A 54 7.89 1.25 -11.23
CA LEU A 54 8.84 2.15 -11.87
C LEU A 54 9.84 1.39 -12.74
N LYS A 55 10.37 0.27 -12.25
CA LYS A 55 11.30 -0.59 -13.01
C LYS A 55 10.64 -1.16 -14.27
N GLN A 56 9.37 -1.56 -14.19
CA GLN A 56 8.64 -2.06 -15.35
C GLN A 56 8.39 -0.96 -16.39
N ARG A 57 8.09 0.27 -15.95
CA ARG A 57 7.65 1.36 -16.83
C ARG A 57 8.79 2.25 -17.34
N TYR A 58 9.87 2.34 -16.58
CA TYR A 58 11.04 3.19 -16.83
C TYR A 58 12.32 2.37 -16.67
N SER A 59 12.36 1.19 -17.31
CA SER A 59 13.49 0.25 -17.22
C SER A 59 14.80 0.81 -17.76
N ASP A 60 14.73 1.89 -18.53
CA ASP A 60 15.86 2.66 -19.05
C ASP A 60 16.44 3.65 -18.03
N ILE A 61 15.71 3.95 -16.95
CA ILE A 61 16.08 4.89 -15.89
C ILE A 61 16.40 4.15 -14.59
N ILE A 62 15.64 3.10 -14.27
CA ILE A 62 15.74 2.36 -13.02
C ILE A 62 16.18 0.91 -13.30
N GLU A 63 17.35 0.56 -12.77
CA GLU A 63 17.97 -0.78 -12.83
C GLU A 63 17.55 -1.66 -11.67
#